data_AF-A0A8T2YAP2-F1
#
_entry.id   AF-A0A8T2YAP2-F1
#
_cell.length_a   1.000
_cell.length_b   1.000
_cell.length_c   1.000
_cell.angle_alpha   90.00
_cell.angle_beta   90.00
_cell.angle_gamma   90.00
#
_symmetry.space_group_name_H-M   'P 1'
#
loop_
_entity.id
_entity.type
_entity.pdbx_description
1 polymer ?
#
loop_
_entity_poly.entity_id
_entity_poly.type
_entity_poly.pdbx_seq_one_letter_code
_entity_poly.pdbx_strand_id
1 'polypeptide(L)'
;MDRLSSPSNIFPAGRDGVTGQIGLIWQVIMEPLIVPVLKLLVVVCLGMSIMLFIERVYMGVVIVFVKLFGKKPYKRYKWEPIKDDIELGNSAYPMVLVQVPMYNEKEVYQLSIGAACGLSWPSDRIIIQVLDDSTDPAIKSLVEVECQRWASKGINIKYEIRDNRNGYKAGALKEGMKHSYVKQCDYVAIFDADFQPEPDFLWRTIPFLAHNPEIALVQARWKFVNSDECLMTRMQEMSLDYHFTVEQEVGSATYAFFGFNGTAGVWRISAVNEAGGWKARTTVEDMDLAVRASLKGWKFVYVGDLKVKNELPSTFKAYRYQQHRWSCGPANLFRKMAIEIVKNKKVSVWKKCYVIYSFFFVRKIVAHIVTFLFYCVVLPATVLVPEVTVPKWGAVYIPSVVTLLNAVGTPRSLHLMVFWILFENVMSLHRTKATFIGLLEAGRVNEWVVTEKLGDALKAKLPAKATKKPRIRIGERLHLLELCAGAYLFFCGCYDFAFGKNRYYIFLFLQSIAFFIAGFGYIGTFVPHS
;
A
#
# COMPACT_ATOMS: atom_id res chain seq x y z
N MET A 1 -2.95 11.06 83.97
CA MET A 1 -2.35 12.32 84.45
C MET A 1 -1.05 12.55 83.69
N ASP A 2 -0.81 13.59 82.93
CA ASP A 2 -1.65 14.47 82.12
C ASP A 2 -0.69 15.43 81.41
N ARG A 3 -1.06 15.83 80.17
CA ARG A 3 -0.58 16.97 79.36
C ARG A 3 0.77 16.82 78.64
N LEU A 4 0.80 16.65 77.31
CA LEU A 4 0.51 17.62 76.21
C LEU A 4 1.39 18.88 76.24
N SER A 5 2.31 18.96 75.28
CA SER A 5 2.55 20.18 74.49
C SER A 5 3.31 19.85 73.20
N SER A 6 2.62 20.12 72.08
CA SER A 6 3.18 20.22 70.74
C SER A 6 3.95 21.54 70.60
N PRO A 7 4.89 21.65 69.66
CA PRO A 7 4.86 22.84 68.82
C PRO A 7 4.83 22.49 67.33
N SER A 8 3.77 22.98 66.72
CA SER A 8 3.51 23.12 65.30
C SER A 8 4.54 23.99 64.56
N ASN A 9 4.83 23.56 63.33
CA ASN A 9 4.95 24.36 62.11
C ASN A 9 5.79 25.64 62.11
N ILE A 10 6.97 25.57 61.50
CA ILE A 10 7.51 26.64 60.64
C ILE A 10 8.19 25.99 59.42
N PHE A 11 7.40 25.64 58.39
CA PHE A 11 7.88 25.66 57.01
C PHE A 11 7.38 26.99 56.42
N PRO A 12 8.23 27.81 55.78
CA PRO A 12 7.80 29.07 55.24
C PRO A 12 6.82 28.83 54.08
N ALA A 13 5.57 29.22 54.33
CA ALA A 13 4.56 29.48 53.33
C ALA A 13 5.10 30.52 52.33
N GLY A 14 5.04 30.18 51.04
CA GLY A 14 5.52 31.08 49.99
C GLY A 14 5.69 30.44 48.62
N ARG A 15 4.75 29.60 48.17
CA ARG A 15 4.57 29.26 46.73
C ARG A 15 3.17 28.69 46.49
N ASP A 16 2.17 29.50 46.83
CA ASP A 16 0.77 29.18 46.61
C ASP A 16 0.32 29.43 45.17
N GLY A 17 -0.58 28.56 44.72
CA GLY A 17 -1.43 28.78 43.57
C GLY A 17 -1.47 27.56 42.65
N VAL A 18 -0.43 27.42 41.82
CA VAL A 18 -0.50 26.53 40.64
C VAL A 18 0.49 25.36 40.74
N THR A 19 1.71 25.59 41.21
CA THR A 19 2.74 24.54 41.32
C THR A 19 2.42 23.48 42.38
N GLY A 20 1.82 23.88 43.50
CA GLY A 20 1.37 22.95 44.54
C GLY A 20 0.15 22.12 44.11
N GLN A 21 -0.80 22.74 43.41
CA GLN A 21 -1.97 22.05 42.85
C GLN A 21 -1.57 21.11 41.69
N ILE A 22 -0.62 21.50 40.83
CA ILE A 22 -0.05 20.63 39.80
C ILE A 22 0.68 19.45 40.45
N GLY A 23 1.45 19.67 41.52
CA GLY A 23 2.12 18.61 42.27
C GLY A 23 1.14 17.61 42.91
N LEU A 24 0.02 18.10 43.46
CA LEU A 24 -1.05 17.27 44.01
C LEU A 24 -1.82 16.50 42.92
N ILE A 25 -2.15 17.13 41.79
CA ILE A 25 -2.76 16.46 40.63
C ILE A 25 -1.80 15.41 40.05
N TRP A 26 -0.49 15.69 40.05
CA TRP A 26 0.54 14.75 39.63
C TRP A 26 0.59 13.50 40.54
N GLN A 27 0.62 13.70 41.86
CA GLN A 27 0.65 12.60 42.83
C GLN A 27 -0.66 11.81 42.88
N VAL A 28 -1.81 12.46 42.70
CA VAL A 28 -3.14 11.81 42.85
C VAL A 28 -3.62 11.15 41.55
N ILE A 29 -3.30 11.71 40.38
CA ILE A 29 -3.81 11.22 39.07
C ILE A 29 -2.69 10.68 38.17
N MET A 30 -1.53 11.33 38.10
CA MET A 30 -0.48 10.96 37.13
C MET A 30 0.31 9.73 37.57
N GLU A 31 0.69 9.66 38.85
CA GLU A 31 1.51 8.57 39.39
C GLU A 31 0.81 7.18 39.40
N PRO A 32 -0.44 7.03 39.88
CA PRO A 32 -1.07 5.71 39.95
C PRO A 32 -1.72 5.24 38.64
N LEU A 33 -2.02 6.15 37.69
CA LEU A 33 -2.74 5.80 36.46
C LEU A 33 -1.90 5.98 35.20
N ILE A 34 -1.29 7.15 35.00
CA ILE A 34 -0.63 7.49 33.73
C ILE A 34 0.71 6.77 33.60
N VAL A 35 1.52 6.74 34.66
CA VAL A 35 2.80 6.01 34.67
C VAL A 35 2.64 4.53 34.32
N PRO A 36 1.78 3.72 34.97
CA PRO A 36 1.64 2.30 34.63
C PRO A 36 1.05 2.08 33.24
N VAL A 37 0.08 2.88 32.81
CA VAL A 37 -0.50 2.79 31.45
C VAL A 37 0.57 3.10 30.40
N LEU A 38 1.35 4.17 30.59
CA LEU A 38 2.41 4.54 29.66
C LEU A 38 3.54 3.49 29.63
N LYS A 39 3.93 2.93 30.78
CA LYS A 39 4.87 1.80 30.85
C LYS A 39 4.36 0.60 30.07
N LEU A 40 3.09 0.23 30.22
CA LEU A 40 2.48 -0.85 29.47
C LEU A 40 2.49 -0.55 27.95
N LEU A 41 2.10 0.66 27.55
CA LEU A 41 2.14 1.08 26.14
C LEU A 41 3.55 1.04 25.55
N VAL A 42 4.57 1.44 26.30
CA VAL A 42 5.97 1.30 25.90
C VAL A 42 6.32 -0.17 25.68
N VAL A 43 6.02 -1.06 26.63
CA VAL A 43 6.29 -2.51 26.50
C VAL A 43 5.59 -3.10 25.27
N VAL A 44 4.32 -2.77 25.05
CA VAL A 44 3.55 -3.22 23.89
C VAL A 44 4.16 -2.70 22.58
N CYS A 45 4.53 -1.42 22.51
CA CYS A 45 5.18 -0.84 21.33
C CYS A 45 6.56 -1.45 21.07
N LEU A 46 7.34 -1.73 22.10
CA LEU A 46 8.63 -2.41 21.98
C LEU A 46 8.47 -3.85 21.47
N GLY A 47 7.49 -4.60 21.98
CA GLY A 47 7.16 -5.94 21.48
C GLY A 47 6.79 -5.91 19.99
N MET A 48 5.90 -4.99 19.60
CA MET A 48 5.54 -4.78 18.20
C MET A 48 6.73 -4.36 17.33
N SER A 49 7.62 -3.53 17.86
CA SER A 49 8.84 -3.09 17.16
C SER A 49 9.81 -4.25 16.93
N ILE A 50 9.96 -5.14 17.91
CA ILE A 50 10.75 -6.38 17.77
C ILE A 50 10.13 -7.29 16.70
N MET A 51 8.81 -7.47 16.70
CA MET A 51 8.14 -8.28 15.67
C MET A 51 8.40 -7.74 14.27
N LEU A 52 8.26 -6.43 14.08
CA LEU A 52 8.54 -5.78 12.80
C LEU A 52 10.02 -5.90 12.43
N PHE A 53 10.92 -5.71 13.38
CA PHE A 53 12.36 -5.86 13.18
C PHE A 53 12.74 -7.26 12.72
N ILE A 54 12.25 -8.30 13.41
CA ILE A 54 12.51 -9.70 13.06
C ILE A 54 12.01 -10.00 11.64
N GLU A 55 10.80 -9.55 11.29
CA GLU A 55 10.24 -9.74 9.95
C GLU A 55 11.10 -9.05 8.88
N ARG A 56 11.58 -7.82 9.14
CA ARG A 56 12.44 -7.06 8.21
C ARG A 56 13.82 -7.71 8.04
N VAL A 57 14.43 -8.14 9.13
CA VAL A 57 15.71 -8.88 9.10
C VAL A 57 15.55 -10.20 8.37
N TYR A 58 14.50 -10.96 8.66
CA TYR A 58 14.19 -12.21 7.96
C TYR A 58 14.07 -11.98 6.45
N MET A 59 13.25 -11.01 6.02
CA MET A 59 13.12 -10.68 4.61
C MET A 59 14.45 -10.24 3.99
N GLY A 60 15.25 -9.44 4.71
CA GLY A 60 16.60 -9.02 4.31
C GLY A 60 17.56 -10.19 4.10
N VAL A 61 17.60 -11.14 5.04
CA VAL A 61 18.44 -12.35 4.93
C VAL A 61 17.97 -13.22 3.77
N VAL A 62 16.67 -13.45 3.64
CA VAL A 62 16.11 -14.28 2.56
C VAL A 62 16.40 -13.65 1.21
N ILE A 63 16.20 -12.34 1.03
CA ILE A 63 16.45 -11.71 -0.28
C ILE A 63 17.93 -11.73 -0.64
N VAL A 64 18.83 -11.56 0.33
CA VAL A 64 20.27 -11.72 0.11
C VAL A 64 20.59 -13.15 -0.32
N PHE A 65 20.04 -14.15 0.38
CA PHE A 65 20.21 -15.56 0.00
C PHE A 65 19.62 -15.86 -1.39
N VAL A 66 18.45 -15.33 -1.72
CA VAL A 66 17.82 -15.48 -3.03
C VAL A 66 18.66 -14.81 -4.14
N LYS A 67 19.28 -13.66 -3.87
CA LYS A 67 20.14 -12.98 -4.85
C LYS A 67 21.50 -13.66 -5.04
N LEU A 68 22.07 -14.23 -3.98
CA LEU A 68 23.36 -14.93 -4.02
C LEU A 68 23.25 -16.35 -4.55
N PHE A 69 22.26 -17.11 -4.06
CA PHE A 69 22.12 -18.55 -4.29
C PHE A 69 20.79 -18.93 -4.96
N GLY A 70 19.78 -18.07 -4.83
CA GLY A 70 18.47 -18.31 -5.41
C GLY A 70 18.53 -18.35 -6.93
N LYS A 71 18.09 -19.47 -7.48
CA LYS A 71 17.72 -19.58 -8.89
C LYS A 71 16.62 -18.54 -9.16
N LYS A 72 16.89 -17.58 -10.05
CA LYS A 72 15.86 -16.66 -10.59
C LYS A 72 14.60 -17.45 -10.99
N PRO A 73 13.41 -16.86 -11.03
CA PRO A 73 12.16 -17.59 -11.31
C PRO A 73 12.26 -18.56 -12.51
N TYR A 74 12.90 -18.16 -13.60
CA TYR A 74 13.13 -18.98 -14.81
C TYR A 74 14.05 -20.20 -14.63
N LYS A 75 14.83 -20.27 -13.56
CA LYS A 75 15.65 -21.45 -13.21
C LYS A 75 14.93 -22.37 -12.22
N ARG A 76 13.92 -21.86 -11.52
CA ARG A 76 13.14 -22.62 -10.52
C ARG A 76 11.91 -23.27 -11.15
N TYR A 77 11.27 -22.57 -12.06
CA TYR A 77 10.12 -23.03 -12.81
C TYR A 77 10.51 -23.20 -14.26
N LYS A 78 9.84 -24.13 -14.97
CA LYS A 78 10.07 -24.34 -16.39
C LYS A 78 9.64 -23.08 -17.14
N TRP A 79 10.59 -22.39 -17.76
CA TRP A 79 10.35 -21.18 -18.54
C TRP A 79 11.10 -21.33 -19.85
N GLU A 80 10.35 -21.70 -20.88
CA GLU A 80 10.86 -21.96 -22.23
C GLU A 80 9.88 -21.30 -23.20
N PRO A 81 10.35 -20.65 -24.27
CA PRO A 81 9.45 -20.17 -25.32
C PRO A 81 8.52 -21.30 -25.77
N ILE A 82 7.24 -20.97 -25.95
CA ILE A 82 6.30 -21.90 -26.57
C ILE A 82 6.81 -22.10 -28.01
N LYS A 83 7.06 -23.36 -28.38
CA LYS A 83 7.59 -23.68 -29.70
C LYS A 83 6.46 -23.58 -30.72
N ASP A 84 6.78 -23.02 -31.87
CA ASP A 84 5.91 -23.11 -33.02
C ASP A 84 5.77 -24.58 -33.40
N ASP A 85 4.52 -24.99 -33.57
CA ASP A 85 4.15 -26.30 -34.05
C ASP A 85 3.52 -26.09 -35.43
N ILE A 86 4.10 -26.72 -36.45
CA ILE A 86 3.68 -26.53 -37.84
C ILE A 86 2.26 -27.07 -38.05
N GLU A 87 1.87 -28.14 -37.34
CA GLU A 87 0.55 -28.75 -37.46
C GLU A 87 -0.52 -27.96 -36.71
N LEU A 88 -0.19 -27.46 -35.51
CA LEU A 88 -1.13 -26.68 -34.70
C LEU A 88 -1.18 -25.19 -35.09
N GLY A 89 -0.12 -24.67 -35.72
CA GLY A 89 0.07 -23.25 -36.01
C GLY A 89 -0.11 -22.40 -34.75
N ASN A 90 -0.93 -21.34 -34.84
CA ASN A 90 -1.26 -20.50 -33.68
C ASN A 90 -2.02 -21.25 -32.57
N SER A 91 -2.60 -22.42 -32.84
CA SER A 91 -3.28 -23.24 -31.83
C SER A 91 -2.35 -23.84 -30.79
N ALA A 92 -1.03 -23.83 -31.03
CA ALA A 92 -0.04 -24.16 -30.02
C ALA A 92 -0.02 -23.12 -28.88
N TYR A 93 -0.52 -21.91 -29.13
CA TYR A 93 -0.54 -20.83 -28.16
C TYR A 93 -1.88 -20.78 -27.41
N PRO A 94 -1.84 -20.66 -26.08
CA PRO A 94 -3.05 -20.53 -25.28
C PRO A 94 -3.79 -19.23 -25.59
N MET A 95 -5.10 -19.27 -25.40
CA MET A 95 -5.97 -18.10 -25.55
C MET A 95 -5.83 -17.18 -24.33
N VAL A 96 -5.53 -15.90 -24.56
CA VAL A 96 -5.32 -14.91 -23.51
C VAL A 96 -6.36 -13.80 -23.60
N LEU A 97 -7.09 -13.60 -22.50
CA LEU A 97 -7.92 -12.41 -22.28
C LEU A 97 -7.06 -11.31 -21.63
N VAL A 98 -7.17 -10.07 -22.10
CA VAL A 98 -6.55 -8.90 -21.46
C VAL A 98 -7.66 -7.97 -21.01
N GLN A 99 -7.85 -7.83 -19.69
CA GLN A 99 -8.87 -6.97 -19.11
C GLN A 99 -8.29 -5.61 -18.73
N VAL A 100 -8.97 -4.55 -19.16
CA VAL A 100 -8.66 -3.15 -18.82
C VAL A 100 -9.89 -2.51 -18.20
N PRO A 101 -10.08 -2.59 -16.87
CA PRO A 101 -11.15 -1.87 -16.18
C PRO A 101 -10.91 -0.36 -16.19
N MET A 102 -11.96 0.39 -16.50
CA MET A 102 -11.97 1.85 -16.59
C MET A 102 -13.15 2.45 -15.82
N TYR A 103 -12.89 3.59 -15.18
CA TYR A 103 -13.85 4.48 -14.56
C TYR A 103 -13.38 5.96 -14.64
N ASN A 104 -13.94 6.71 -15.58
CA ASN A 104 -13.73 8.14 -15.80
C ASN A 104 -12.25 8.55 -16.02
N GLU A 105 -11.38 7.69 -16.57
CA GLU A 105 -9.95 8.01 -16.79
C GLU A 105 -9.68 8.74 -18.11
N LYS A 106 -10.12 9.99 -18.20
CA LYS A 106 -9.94 10.84 -19.40
C LYS A 106 -8.49 11.02 -19.82
N GLU A 107 -7.55 11.07 -18.87
CA GLU A 107 -6.16 11.44 -19.12
C GLU A 107 -5.31 10.27 -19.64
N VAL A 108 -5.73 9.03 -19.37
CA VAL A 108 -4.90 7.83 -19.59
C VAL A 108 -5.55 6.77 -20.47
N TYR A 109 -6.84 6.88 -20.82
CA TYR A 109 -7.55 5.85 -21.59
C TYR A 109 -6.85 5.47 -22.91
N GLN A 110 -6.39 6.46 -23.70
CA GLN A 110 -5.71 6.19 -24.98
C GLN A 110 -4.40 5.43 -24.80
N LEU A 111 -3.60 5.84 -23.80
CA LEU A 111 -2.32 5.21 -23.52
C LEU A 111 -2.50 3.77 -23.04
N SER A 112 -3.47 3.53 -22.16
CA SER A 112 -3.74 2.19 -21.63
C SER A 112 -4.32 1.24 -22.66
N ILE A 113 -5.34 1.66 -23.41
CA ILE A 113 -5.91 0.84 -24.51
C ILE A 113 -4.83 0.58 -25.57
N GLY A 114 -4.08 1.61 -25.94
CA GLY A 114 -2.99 1.48 -26.91
C GLY A 114 -1.92 0.49 -26.47
N ALA A 115 -1.51 0.52 -25.19
CA ALA A 115 -0.52 -0.41 -24.66
C ALA A 115 -1.05 -1.85 -24.59
N ALA A 116 -2.33 -2.05 -24.21
CA ALA A 116 -2.96 -3.37 -24.22
C ALA A 116 -3.09 -3.93 -25.65
N CYS A 117 -3.52 -3.12 -26.61
CA CYS A 117 -3.60 -3.48 -28.03
C CYS A 117 -2.22 -3.69 -28.68
N GLY A 118 -1.16 -3.11 -28.10
CA GLY A 118 0.22 -3.25 -28.57
C GLY A 118 0.96 -4.49 -28.04
N LEU A 119 0.30 -5.33 -27.23
CA LEU A 119 0.87 -6.59 -26.76
C LEU A 119 1.15 -7.53 -27.94
N SER A 120 2.36 -8.09 -27.98
CA SER A 120 2.73 -9.10 -28.95
C SER A 120 2.23 -10.47 -28.49
N TRP A 121 1.32 -11.04 -29.27
CA TRP A 121 0.79 -12.40 -29.16
C TRP A 121 0.14 -12.77 -30.50
N PRO A 122 -0.06 -14.05 -30.85
CA PRO A 122 -0.83 -14.38 -32.03
C PRO A 122 -2.22 -13.73 -32.00
N SER A 123 -2.59 -13.04 -33.08
CA SER A 123 -3.75 -12.14 -33.12
C SER A 123 -5.10 -12.85 -32.95
N ASP A 124 -5.18 -14.12 -33.37
CA ASP A 124 -6.33 -15.03 -33.14
C ASP A 124 -6.34 -15.61 -31.72
N ARG A 125 -5.27 -15.42 -30.93
CA ARG A 125 -5.08 -15.98 -29.59
C ARG A 125 -5.12 -14.94 -28.46
N ILE A 126 -5.44 -13.69 -28.78
CA ILE A 126 -5.57 -12.61 -27.81
C ILE A 126 -6.92 -11.90 -27.97
N ILE A 127 -7.54 -11.57 -26.84
CA ILE A 127 -8.77 -10.77 -26.78
C ILE A 127 -8.54 -9.63 -25.81
N ILE A 128 -8.67 -8.39 -26.27
CA ILE A 128 -8.63 -7.21 -25.41
C ILE A 128 -10.07 -6.90 -24.96
N GLN A 129 -10.32 -6.80 -23.67
CA GLN A 129 -11.62 -6.50 -23.09
C GLN A 129 -11.50 -5.22 -22.23
N VAL A 130 -12.06 -4.13 -22.75
CA VAL A 130 -12.18 -2.86 -22.02
C VAL A 130 -13.50 -2.90 -21.27
N LEU A 131 -13.42 -2.80 -19.94
CA LEU A 131 -14.58 -2.85 -19.04
C LEU A 131 -14.85 -1.44 -18.52
N ASP A 132 -15.76 -0.71 -19.17
CA ASP A 132 -16.00 0.70 -18.88
C ASP A 132 -17.20 0.91 -17.95
N ASP A 133 -16.89 1.29 -16.71
CA ASP A 133 -17.85 1.66 -15.66
C ASP A 133 -18.10 3.18 -15.61
N SER A 134 -17.55 3.97 -16.53
CA SER A 134 -17.62 5.43 -16.54
C SER A 134 -19.05 5.95 -16.47
N THR A 135 -19.24 6.99 -15.65
CA THR A 135 -20.53 7.67 -15.47
C THR A 135 -20.61 8.97 -16.26
N ASP A 136 -19.46 9.51 -16.68
CA ASP A 136 -19.42 10.68 -17.57
C ASP A 136 -19.68 10.25 -19.02
N PRO A 137 -20.77 10.70 -19.67
CA PRO A 137 -21.09 10.31 -21.04
C PRO A 137 -20.03 10.73 -22.06
N ALA A 138 -19.33 11.86 -21.84
CA ALA A 138 -18.29 12.33 -22.75
C ALA A 138 -17.07 11.41 -22.68
N ILE A 139 -16.64 11.01 -21.49
CA ILE A 139 -15.51 10.07 -21.33
C ILE A 139 -15.88 8.71 -21.90
N LYS A 140 -17.08 8.21 -21.64
CA LYS A 140 -17.58 6.94 -22.17
C LYS A 140 -17.54 6.91 -23.71
N SER A 141 -17.97 7.99 -24.35
CA SER A 141 -17.89 8.12 -25.81
C SER A 141 -16.45 8.11 -26.33
N LEU A 142 -15.51 8.75 -25.62
CA LEU A 142 -14.10 8.76 -26.00
C LEU A 142 -13.47 7.35 -25.93
N VAL A 143 -13.78 6.58 -24.88
CA VAL A 143 -13.29 5.21 -24.71
C VAL A 143 -13.85 4.30 -25.80
N GLU A 144 -15.16 4.41 -26.09
CA GLU A 144 -15.81 3.64 -27.15
C GLU A 144 -15.19 3.91 -28.53
N VAL A 145 -14.99 5.18 -28.88
CA VAL A 145 -14.37 5.58 -30.16
C VAL A 145 -12.95 5.05 -30.28
N GLU A 146 -12.16 5.08 -29.21
CA GLU A 146 -10.81 4.52 -29.23
C GLU A 146 -10.83 2.99 -29.41
N CYS A 147 -11.77 2.29 -28.77
CA CYS A 147 -11.96 0.85 -28.98
C CYS A 147 -12.34 0.54 -30.45
N GLN A 148 -13.26 1.29 -31.04
CA GLN A 148 -13.65 1.16 -32.45
C GLN A 148 -12.47 1.41 -33.39
N ARG A 149 -11.60 2.38 -33.07
CA ARG A 149 -10.39 2.67 -33.84
C ARG A 149 -9.38 1.53 -33.82
N TRP A 150 -9.26 0.79 -32.71
CA TRP A 150 -8.40 -0.40 -32.67
C TRP A 150 -9.05 -1.60 -33.35
N ALA A 151 -10.37 -1.75 -33.23
CA ALA A 151 -11.12 -2.78 -33.94
C ALA A 151 -11.00 -2.63 -35.46
N SER A 152 -11.03 -1.41 -36.00
CA SER A 152 -10.85 -1.16 -37.44
C SER A 152 -9.45 -1.48 -37.97
N LYS A 153 -8.46 -1.61 -37.09
CA LYS A 153 -7.10 -2.10 -37.41
C LYS A 153 -6.98 -3.63 -37.34
N GLY A 154 -8.09 -4.34 -37.12
CA GLY A 154 -8.11 -5.80 -37.02
C GLY A 154 -7.72 -6.35 -35.64
N ILE A 155 -7.63 -5.51 -34.60
CA ILE A 155 -7.40 -5.98 -33.23
C ILE A 155 -8.72 -6.55 -32.67
N ASN A 156 -8.65 -7.72 -32.06
CA ASN A 156 -9.79 -8.33 -31.38
C ASN A 156 -10.04 -7.65 -30.02
N ILE A 157 -10.65 -6.47 -30.06
CA ILE A 157 -11.03 -5.68 -28.89
C ILE A 157 -12.55 -5.72 -28.67
N LYS A 158 -12.96 -5.83 -27.41
CA LYS A 158 -14.35 -5.83 -26.93
C LYS A 158 -14.51 -4.68 -25.95
N TYR A 159 -15.47 -3.80 -26.24
CA TYR A 159 -15.87 -2.73 -25.35
C TYR A 159 -17.15 -3.16 -24.64
N GLU A 160 -17.06 -3.34 -23.33
CA GLU A 160 -18.14 -3.88 -22.51
C GLU A 160 -18.52 -2.88 -21.43
N ILE A 161 -19.82 -2.68 -21.26
CA ILE A 161 -20.42 -1.78 -20.28
C ILE A 161 -21.42 -2.56 -19.44
N ARG A 162 -21.72 -2.07 -18.24
CA ARG A 162 -22.76 -2.64 -17.38
C ARG A 162 -23.67 -1.56 -16.81
N ASP A 163 -24.90 -1.95 -16.47
CA ASP A 163 -25.94 -1.02 -16.04
C ASP A 163 -25.81 -0.54 -14.58
N ASN A 164 -24.96 -1.20 -13.78
CA ASN A 164 -24.76 -0.88 -12.38
C ASN A 164 -23.28 -0.99 -11.99
N ARG A 165 -22.86 -0.17 -11.02
CA ARG A 165 -21.49 -0.17 -10.50
C ARG A 165 -21.32 -0.99 -9.22
N ASN A 166 -22.18 -1.97 -8.99
CA ASN A 166 -22.13 -2.77 -7.76
C ASN A 166 -20.80 -3.52 -7.69
N GLY A 167 -20.09 -3.34 -6.57
CA GLY A 167 -18.79 -3.95 -6.35
C GLY A 167 -17.62 -3.34 -7.12
N TYR A 168 -17.80 -2.15 -7.73
CA TYR A 168 -16.74 -1.39 -8.40
C TYR A 168 -15.91 -2.27 -9.37
N LYS A 169 -14.58 -2.14 -9.37
CA LYS A 169 -13.65 -2.93 -10.18
C LYS A 169 -13.88 -4.44 -10.07
N ALA A 170 -14.09 -4.97 -8.87
CA ALA A 170 -14.36 -6.40 -8.65
C ALA A 170 -15.63 -6.86 -9.39
N GLY A 171 -16.67 -6.01 -9.40
CA GLY A 171 -17.91 -6.25 -10.13
C GLY A 171 -17.69 -6.21 -11.65
N ALA A 172 -16.97 -5.21 -12.15
CA ALA A 172 -16.65 -5.10 -13.58
C ALA A 172 -15.87 -6.32 -14.07
N LEU A 173 -14.79 -6.71 -13.37
CA LEU A 173 -14.02 -7.91 -13.69
C LEU A 173 -14.87 -9.19 -13.64
N LYS A 174 -15.78 -9.31 -12.66
CA LYS A 174 -16.69 -10.45 -12.54
C LYS A 174 -17.65 -10.55 -13.72
N GLU A 175 -18.29 -9.44 -14.11
CA GLU A 175 -19.22 -9.42 -15.26
C GLU A 175 -18.46 -9.68 -16.57
N GLY A 176 -17.27 -9.09 -16.74
CA GLY A 176 -16.40 -9.33 -17.89
C GLY A 176 -16.06 -10.80 -18.10
N MET A 177 -15.89 -11.57 -17.02
CA MET A 177 -15.61 -13.01 -17.10
C MET A 177 -16.81 -13.87 -17.55
N LYS A 178 -18.04 -13.32 -17.62
CA LYS A 178 -19.25 -14.09 -18.00
C LYS A 178 -19.47 -14.16 -19.50
N HIS A 179 -18.83 -13.30 -20.29
CA HIS A 179 -19.02 -13.26 -21.74
C HIS A 179 -18.63 -14.59 -22.38
N SER A 180 -19.36 -15.00 -23.42
CA SER A 180 -19.18 -16.30 -24.07
C SER A 180 -17.77 -16.52 -24.61
N TYR A 181 -17.15 -15.48 -25.17
CA TYR A 181 -15.78 -15.52 -25.69
C TYR A 181 -14.70 -15.66 -24.60
N VAL A 182 -15.03 -15.49 -23.32
CA VAL A 182 -14.07 -15.74 -22.23
C VAL A 182 -13.93 -17.23 -21.95
N LYS A 183 -14.93 -18.05 -22.30
CA LYS A 183 -14.92 -19.50 -22.04
C LYS A 183 -13.83 -20.25 -22.81
N GLN A 184 -13.36 -19.68 -23.91
CA GLN A 184 -12.24 -20.22 -24.70
C GLN A 184 -10.87 -19.74 -24.20
N CYS A 185 -10.81 -18.81 -23.23
CA CYS A 185 -9.56 -18.28 -22.71
C CYS A 185 -8.99 -19.17 -21.61
N ASP A 186 -7.68 -19.40 -21.65
CA ASP A 186 -6.93 -20.14 -20.62
C ASP A 186 -6.44 -19.20 -19.51
N TYR A 187 -6.05 -17.98 -19.91
CA TYR A 187 -5.40 -17.00 -19.06
C TYR A 187 -6.08 -15.63 -19.16
N VAL A 188 -6.02 -14.86 -18.08
CA VAL A 188 -6.47 -13.47 -18.03
C VAL A 188 -5.37 -12.56 -17.48
N ALA A 189 -4.92 -11.60 -18.29
CA ALA A 189 -4.04 -10.52 -17.88
C ALA A 189 -4.88 -9.30 -17.48
N ILE A 190 -4.47 -8.59 -16.42
CA ILE A 190 -5.24 -7.45 -15.89
C ILE A 190 -4.33 -6.23 -15.83
N PHE A 191 -4.78 -5.13 -16.44
CA PHE A 191 -4.10 -3.84 -16.43
C PHE A 191 -5.05 -2.74 -15.99
N ASP A 192 -4.63 -1.91 -15.04
CA ASP A 192 -5.43 -0.73 -14.66
C ASP A 192 -5.27 0.34 -15.73
N ALA A 193 -6.19 1.30 -15.78
CA ALA A 193 -6.25 2.33 -16.80
C ALA A 193 -5.01 3.24 -16.89
N ASP A 194 -4.07 3.20 -15.92
CA ASP A 194 -2.79 3.91 -15.96
C ASP A 194 -1.59 3.01 -16.29
N PHE A 195 -1.80 1.72 -16.55
CA PHE A 195 -0.73 0.75 -16.81
C PHE A 195 -0.41 0.63 -18.29
N GLN A 196 0.89 0.60 -18.59
CA GLN A 196 1.41 0.46 -19.95
C GLN A 196 2.37 -0.74 -19.99
N PRO A 197 1.89 -1.95 -20.30
CA PRO A 197 2.76 -3.10 -20.53
C PRO A 197 3.61 -2.92 -21.79
N GLU A 198 4.83 -3.47 -21.76
CA GLU A 198 5.66 -3.58 -22.96
C GLU A 198 5.15 -4.72 -23.85
N PRO A 199 5.40 -4.67 -25.19
CA PRO A 199 4.88 -5.67 -26.12
C PRO A 199 5.26 -7.11 -25.78
N ASP A 200 6.40 -7.35 -25.13
CA ASP A 200 6.92 -8.67 -24.77
C ASP A 200 6.31 -9.24 -23.46
N PHE A 201 5.37 -8.53 -22.83
CA PHE A 201 4.82 -8.93 -21.53
C PHE A 201 4.27 -10.35 -21.53
N LEU A 202 3.38 -10.69 -22.48
CA LEU A 202 2.76 -12.03 -22.55
C LEU A 202 3.78 -13.13 -22.84
N TRP A 203 4.73 -12.87 -23.74
CA TRP A 203 5.85 -13.77 -24.03
C TRP A 203 6.69 -14.09 -22.79
N ARG A 204 6.80 -13.17 -21.85
CA ARG A 204 7.58 -13.35 -20.62
C ARG A 204 6.76 -13.99 -19.48
N THR A 205 5.44 -13.81 -19.46
CA THR A 205 4.59 -14.34 -18.38
C THR A 205 3.93 -15.68 -18.69
N ILE A 206 3.40 -15.86 -19.90
CA ILE A 206 2.59 -17.04 -20.26
C ILE A 206 3.38 -18.36 -20.17
N PRO A 207 4.67 -18.44 -20.57
CA PRO A 207 5.42 -19.69 -20.45
C PRO A 207 5.49 -20.26 -19.02
N PHE A 208 5.56 -19.40 -18.00
CA PHE A 208 5.50 -19.87 -16.61
C PHE A 208 4.19 -20.61 -16.33
N LEU A 209 3.07 -20.09 -16.82
CA LEU A 209 1.76 -20.72 -16.60
C LEU A 209 1.60 -21.96 -17.49
N ALA A 210 1.96 -21.90 -18.77
CA ALA A 210 1.80 -23.01 -19.71
C ALA A 210 2.57 -24.26 -19.26
N HIS A 211 3.81 -24.09 -18.81
CA HIS A 211 4.69 -25.22 -18.47
C HIS A 211 4.59 -25.71 -17.03
N ASN A 212 3.88 -25.00 -16.15
CA ASN A 212 3.77 -25.33 -14.73
C ASN A 212 2.29 -25.29 -14.29
N PRO A 213 1.59 -26.44 -14.34
CA PRO A 213 0.15 -26.53 -14.10
C PRO A 213 -0.31 -26.02 -12.73
N GLU A 214 0.55 -25.99 -11.72
CA GLU A 214 0.21 -25.56 -10.37
C GLU A 214 0.35 -24.04 -10.12
N ILE A 215 0.87 -23.29 -11.10
CA ILE A 215 0.95 -21.83 -11.02
C ILE A 215 -0.40 -21.24 -11.41
N ALA A 216 -0.92 -20.39 -10.54
CA ALA A 216 -2.15 -19.63 -10.79
C ALA A 216 -1.89 -18.19 -11.22
N LEU A 217 -0.81 -17.57 -10.75
CA LEU A 217 -0.53 -16.16 -10.95
C LEU A 217 0.95 -15.94 -11.29
N VAL A 218 1.19 -15.14 -12.32
CA VAL A 218 2.48 -14.51 -12.61
C VAL A 218 2.31 -13.01 -12.47
N GLN A 219 3.10 -12.38 -11.60
CA GLN A 219 3.04 -10.94 -11.32
C GLN A 219 4.32 -10.26 -11.81
N ALA A 220 4.17 -9.18 -12.57
CA ALA A 220 5.26 -8.29 -12.94
C ALA A 220 5.45 -7.15 -11.93
N ARG A 221 6.62 -6.53 -11.97
CA ARG A 221 6.97 -5.36 -11.15
C ARG A 221 6.35 -4.08 -11.72
N TRP A 222 5.95 -3.17 -10.83
CA TRP A 222 5.54 -1.82 -11.21
C TRP A 222 6.75 -0.90 -11.39
N LYS A 223 6.66 0.01 -12.37
CA LYS A 223 7.65 1.05 -12.64
C LYS A 223 6.96 2.40 -12.76
N PHE A 224 7.33 3.32 -11.88
CA PHE A 224 6.68 4.62 -11.81
C PHE A 224 7.27 5.59 -12.83
N VAL A 225 6.41 6.23 -13.64
CA VAL A 225 6.85 7.21 -14.66
C VAL A 225 7.02 8.62 -14.09
N ASN A 226 6.32 8.96 -13.00
CA ASN A 226 6.29 10.28 -12.38
C ASN A 226 6.95 10.33 -10.99
N SER A 227 7.87 9.41 -10.68
CA SER A 227 8.58 9.40 -9.38
C SER A 227 9.49 10.61 -9.15
N ASP A 228 9.84 11.33 -10.22
CA ASP A 228 10.62 12.57 -10.18
C ASP A 228 9.74 13.85 -10.14
N GLU A 229 8.40 13.74 -10.13
CA GLU A 229 7.48 14.88 -10.23
C GLU A 229 7.51 15.79 -9.00
N CYS A 230 7.53 15.22 -7.80
CA CYS A 230 7.67 15.97 -6.55
C CYS A 230 8.28 15.12 -5.43
N LEU A 231 8.64 15.74 -4.31
CA LEU A 231 9.24 15.03 -3.18
C LEU A 231 8.31 13.90 -2.66
N MET A 232 6.98 14.11 -2.70
CA MET A 232 6.01 13.09 -2.28
C MET A 232 6.04 11.86 -3.20
N THR A 233 6.04 12.02 -4.53
CA THR A 233 6.09 10.87 -5.46
C THR A 233 7.42 10.13 -5.35
N ARG A 234 8.51 10.85 -5.05
CA ARG A 234 9.80 10.24 -4.72
C ARG A 234 9.76 9.40 -3.45
N MET A 235 9.13 9.89 -2.38
CA MET A 235 8.97 9.15 -1.12
C MET A 235 8.05 7.94 -1.28
N GLN A 236 7.01 8.04 -2.10
CA GLN A 236 6.14 6.90 -2.46
C GLN A 236 6.91 5.80 -3.18
N GLU A 237 7.76 6.16 -4.15
CA GLU A 237 8.63 5.19 -4.84
C GLU A 237 9.50 4.43 -3.84
N MET A 238 10.14 5.12 -2.89
CA MET A 238 10.99 4.45 -1.87
C MET A 238 10.22 3.38 -1.09
N SER A 239 8.98 3.68 -0.67
CA SER A 239 8.14 2.73 0.07
C SER A 239 7.69 1.54 -0.80
N LEU A 240 7.33 1.80 -2.06
CA LEU A 240 6.84 0.77 -2.99
C LEU A 240 7.94 -0.10 -3.56
N ASP A 241 9.13 0.44 -3.80
CA ASP A 241 10.27 -0.32 -4.31
C ASP A 241 10.70 -1.40 -3.32
N TYR A 242 10.69 -1.13 -2.01
CA TYR A 242 10.91 -2.18 -1.01
C TYR A 242 9.87 -3.30 -1.14
N HIS A 243 8.59 -2.94 -1.26
CA HIS A 243 7.52 -3.92 -1.43
C HIS A 243 7.77 -4.83 -2.64
N PHE A 244 8.12 -4.25 -3.79
CA PHE A 244 8.33 -5.00 -5.03
C PHE A 244 9.66 -5.76 -5.09
N THR A 245 10.76 -5.18 -4.61
CA THR A 245 12.10 -5.79 -4.72
C THR A 245 12.43 -6.76 -3.59
N VAL A 246 11.72 -6.68 -2.47
CA VAL A 246 11.96 -7.52 -1.29
C VAL A 246 10.72 -8.32 -0.95
N GLU A 247 9.60 -7.68 -0.60
CA GLU A 247 8.46 -8.42 -0.04
C GLU A 247 7.83 -9.41 -1.03
N GLN A 248 7.67 -9.03 -2.31
CA GLN A 248 7.10 -9.93 -3.33
C GLN A 248 8.07 -11.03 -3.75
N GLU A 249 9.35 -10.70 -3.90
CA GLU A 249 10.40 -11.68 -4.22
C GLU A 249 10.54 -12.72 -3.11
N VAL A 250 10.62 -12.30 -1.85
CA VAL A 250 10.65 -13.20 -0.69
C VAL A 250 9.39 -14.06 -0.66
N GLY A 251 8.21 -13.45 -0.74
CA GLY A 251 6.94 -14.19 -0.71
C GLY A 251 6.82 -15.24 -1.80
N SER A 252 7.23 -14.91 -3.03
CA SER A 252 7.26 -15.86 -4.15
C SER A 252 8.27 -16.97 -3.93
N ALA A 253 9.50 -16.65 -3.49
CA ALA A 253 10.57 -17.62 -3.33
C ALA A 253 10.36 -18.60 -2.16
N THR A 254 9.87 -18.14 -1.00
CA THR A 254 9.78 -19.00 0.20
C THR A 254 8.42 -19.65 0.36
N TYR A 255 7.34 -18.99 -0.07
CA TYR A 255 5.97 -19.45 0.20
C TYR A 255 5.13 -19.69 -1.05
N ALA A 256 5.66 -19.36 -2.23
CA ALA A 256 4.89 -19.29 -3.47
C ALA A 256 3.59 -18.49 -3.29
N PHE A 257 3.65 -17.43 -2.47
CA PHE A 257 2.51 -16.58 -2.13
C PHE A 257 2.93 -15.15 -1.80
N PHE A 258 2.24 -14.22 -2.43
CA PHE A 258 2.19 -12.80 -2.12
C PHE A 258 0.79 -12.28 -2.47
N GLY A 259 0.41 -11.11 -1.97
CA GLY A 259 -0.86 -10.48 -2.37
C GLY A 259 -0.78 -10.03 -3.82
N PHE A 260 -1.77 -10.38 -4.65
CA PHE A 260 -1.88 -9.82 -6.00
C PHE A 260 -2.07 -8.30 -5.90
N ASN A 261 -1.37 -7.55 -6.75
CA ASN A 261 -1.38 -6.08 -6.70
C ASN A 261 -2.61 -5.46 -7.39
N GLY A 262 -3.53 -6.30 -7.88
CA GLY A 262 -4.71 -5.88 -8.62
C GLY A 262 -4.48 -5.63 -10.10
N THR A 263 -3.24 -5.65 -10.56
CA THR A 263 -2.87 -5.33 -11.94
C THR A 263 -1.44 -5.79 -12.28
N ALA A 264 -1.04 -5.69 -13.55
CA ALA A 264 0.25 -6.14 -14.08
C ALA A 264 0.54 -7.62 -13.77
N GLY A 265 -0.48 -8.46 -13.80
CA GLY A 265 -0.35 -9.89 -13.58
C GLY A 265 -1.28 -10.71 -14.46
N VAL A 266 -0.87 -11.95 -14.69
CA VAL A 266 -1.60 -12.93 -15.50
C VAL A 266 -2.06 -14.07 -14.61
N TRP A 267 -3.37 -14.31 -14.63
CA TRP A 267 -4.03 -15.36 -13.89
C TRP A 267 -4.39 -16.53 -14.81
N ARG A 268 -4.26 -17.75 -14.31
CA ARG A 268 -4.93 -18.93 -14.85
C ARG A 268 -6.42 -18.85 -14.53
N ILE A 269 -7.27 -18.86 -15.56
CA ILE A 269 -8.73 -18.70 -15.38
C ILE A 269 -9.31 -19.84 -14.53
N SER A 270 -8.84 -21.08 -14.71
CA SER A 270 -9.30 -22.21 -13.87
C SER A 270 -9.00 -22.01 -12.38
N ALA A 271 -7.87 -21.39 -12.02
CA ALA A 271 -7.55 -21.06 -10.65
C ALA A 271 -8.44 -19.94 -10.09
N VAL A 272 -8.75 -18.92 -10.91
CA VAL A 272 -9.72 -17.87 -10.56
C VAL A 272 -11.09 -18.49 -10.28
N ASN A 273 -11.54 -19.41 -11.13
CA ASN A 273 -12.82 -20.11 -10.99
C ASN A 273 -12.85 -21.02 -9.74
N GLU A 274 -11.80 -21.82 -9.49
CA GLU A 274 -11.71 -22.68 -8.29
C GLU A 274 -11.70 -21.86 -6.99
N ALA A 275 -11.10 -20.66 -7.02
CA ALA A 275 -11.12 -19.74 -5.90
C ALA A 275 -12.51 -19.10 -5.67
N GLY A 276 -13.44 -19.21 -6.63
CA GLY A 276 -14.78 -18.63 -6.58
C GLY A 276 -14.88 -17.23 -7.19
N GLY A 277 -13.97 -16.89 -8.12
CA GLY A 277 -13.99 -15.64 -8.89
C GLY A 277 -13.68 -14.38 -8.09
N TRP A 278 -14.00 -13.23 -8.68
CA TRP A 278 -13.89 -11.91 -8.06
C TRP A 278 -15.01 -11.70 -7.02
N LYS A 279 -14.63 -11.23 -5.82
CA LYS A 279 -15.57 -10.95 -4.72
C LYS A 279 -15.44 -9.50 -4.27
N ALA A 280 -16.57 -8.79 -4.23
CA ALA A 280 -16.64 -7.39 -3.84
C ALA A 280 -16.85 -7.15 -2.32
N ARG A 281 -16.51 -8.13 -1.47
CA ARG A 281 -16.78 -8.08 -0.03
C ARG A 281 -15.86 -7.12 0.76
N THR A 282 -14.81 -6.65 0.12
CA THR A 282 -13.77 -5.74 0.64
C THR A 282 -13.25 -4.87 -0.51
N THR A 283 -12.60 -3.75 -0.20
CA THR A 283 -11.91 -2.86 -1.16
C THR A 283 -10.56 -3.43 -1.67
N VAL A 284 -10.30 -4.71 -1.47
CA VAL A 284 -9.06 -5.41 -1.88
C VAL A 284 -9.43 -6.76 -2.48
N GLU A 285 -10.24 -6.73 -3.53
CA GLU A 285 -10.70 -7.92 -4.26
C GLU A 285 -9.56 -8.77 -4.81
N ASP A 286 -8.45 -8.11 -5.12
CA ASP A 286 -7.20 -8.67 -5.61
C ASP A 286 -6.50 -9.55 -4.57
N MET A 287 -6.29 -9.01 -3.37
CA MET A 287 -5.73 -9.72 -2.23
C MET A 287 -6.67 -10.83 -1.76
N ASP A 288 -7.97 -10.58 -1.81
CA ASP A 288 -8.99 -11.58 -1.48
C ASP A 288 -8.90 -12.81 -2.39
N LEU A 289 -8.81 -12.60 -3.70
CA LEU A 289 -8.61 -13.67 -4.67
C LEU A 289 -7.27 -14.39 -4.45
N ALA A 290 -6.19 -13.64 -4.22
CA ALA A 290 -4.87 -14.17 -3.94
C ALA A 290 -4.89 -15.11 -2.72
N VAL A 291 -5.48 -14.69 -1.60
CA VAL A 291 -5.57 -15.54 -0.40
C VAL A 291 -6.40 -16.79 -0.67
N ARG A 292 -7.58 -16.65 -1.31
CA ARG A 292 -8.43 -17.80 -1.62
C ARG A 292 -7.75 -18.82 -2.54
N ALA A 293 -7.14 -18.37 -3.63
CA ALA A 293 -6.40 -19.26 -4.54
C ALA A 293 -5.23 -19.94 -3.83
N SER A 294 -4.51 -19.21 -2.98
CA SER A 294 -3.41 -19.76 -2.17
C SER A 294 -3.88 -20.82 -1.18
N LEU A 295 -5.05 -20.63 -0.55
CA LEU A 295 -5.73 -21.61 0.31
C LEU A 295 -6.26 -22.83 -0.46
N LYS A 296 -6.40 -22.71 -1.79
CA LYS A 296 -6.65 -23.82 -2.71
C LYS A 296 -5.35 -24.51 -3.15
N GLY A 297 -4.18 -24.13 -2.63
CA GLY A 297 -2.90 -24.78 -2.91
C GLY A 297 -2.17 -24.26 -4.15
N TRP A 298 -2.73 -23.26 -4.85
CA TRP A 298 -2.09 -22.65 -5.99
C TRP A 298 -0.80 -21.89 -5.62
N LYS A 299 0.14 -21.85 -6.56
CA LYS A 299 1.44 -21.16 -6.43
C LYS A 299 1.47 -19.88 -7.23
N PHE A 300 2.15 -18.85 -6.70
CA PHE A 300 2.35 -17.57 -7.38
C PHE A 300 3.83 -17.31 -7.66
N VAL A 301 4.10 -16.76 -8.83
CA VAL A 301 5.44 -16.40 -9.29
C VAL A 301 5.54 -14.91 -9.49
N TYR A 302 6.55 -14.30 -8.89
CA TYR A 302 6.89 -12.90 -9.09
C TYR A 302 8.08 -12.77 -10.04
N VAL A 303 7.93 -11.99 -11.11
CA VAL A 303 8.95 -11.76 -12.15
C VAL A 303 9.45 -10.33 -12.03
N GLY A 304 10.38 -10.10 -11.09
CA GLY A 304 10.85 -8.76 -10.72
C GLY A 304 11.61 -7.99 -11.79
N ASP A 305 12.11 -8.67 -12.83
CA ASP A 305 12.79 -8.06 -13.97
C ASP A 305 11.85 -7.69 -15.13
N LEU A 306 10.58 -8.11 -15.08
CA LEU A 306 9.53 -7.66 -15.98
C LEU A 306 8.84 -6.46 -15.34
N LYS A 307 8.92 -5.30 -16.00
CA LYS A 307 8.43 -4.03 -15.45
C LYS A 307 7.28 -3.50 -16.29
N VAL A 308 6.21 -3.07 -15.64
CA VAL A 308 5.05 -2.43 -16.27
C VAL A 308 4.96 -0.99 -15.76
N LYS A 309 4.88 -0.03 -16.69
CA LYS A 309 4.87 1.40 -16.34
C LYS A 309 3.51 1.80 -15.76
N ASN A 310 3.50 2.66 -14.76
CA ASN A 310 2.29 3.23 -14.17
C ASN A 310 2.55 4.59 -13.48
N GLU A 311 1.48 5.24 -13.01
CA GLU A 311 1.55 6.54 -12.33
C GLU A 311 1.31 6.46 -10.81
N LEU A 312 2.12 7.19 -10.06
CA LEU A 312 1.92 7.47 -8.64
C LEU A 312 0.90 8.61 -8.47
N PRO A 313 0.08 8.60 -7.41
CA PRO A 313 -0.76 9.75 -7.06
C PRO A 313 0.10 10.99 -6.76
N SER A 314 -0.06 12.03 -7.56
CA SER A 314 0.72 13.26 -7.44
C SER A 314 0.17 14.24 -6.40
N THR A 315 -1.14 14.20 -6.13
CA THR A 315 -1.79 15.05 -5.12
C THR A 315 -1.90 14.33 -3.76
N PHE A 316 -1.71 15.07 -2.67
CA PHE A 316 -1.77 14.49 -1.32
C PHE A 316 -3.15 13.90 -0.99
N LYS A 317 -4.22 14.53 -1.49
CA LYS A 317 -5.61 14.05 -1.37
C LYS A 317 -5.76 12.66 -2.01
N ALA A 318 -5.32 12.49 -3.26
CA ALA A 318 -5.40 11.21 -3.97
C ALA A 318 -4.56 10.13 -3.26
N TYR A 319 -3.35 10.48 -2.83
CA TYR A 319 -2.49 9.56 -2.08
C TYR A 319 -3.13 9.10 -0.76
N ARG A 320 -3.74 10.00 0.02
CA ARG A 320 -4.46 9.64 1.26
C ARG A 320 -5.60 8.66 1.01
N TYR A 321 -6.40 8.86 -0.04
CA TYR A 321 -7.48 7.91 -0.37
C TYR A 321 -6.93 6.55 -0.77
N GLN A 322 -5.83 6.50 -1.54
CA GLN A 322 -5.17 5.25 -1.87
C GLN A 322 -4.66 4.53 -0.61
N GLN A 323 -3.93 5.23 0.25
CA GLN A 323 -3.38 4.66 1.49
C GLN A 323 -4.47 4.20 2.47
N HIS A 324 -5.58 4.92 2.54
CA HIS A 324 -6.75 4.51 3.32
C HIS A 324 -7.27 3.15 2.85
N ARG A 325 -7.53 2.99 1.53
CA ARG A 325 -8.01 1.73 0.96
C ARG A 325 -7.01 0.59 1.19
N TRP A 326 -5.72 0.85 0.96
CA TRP A 326 -4.66 -0.15 1.11
C TRP A 326 -4.33 -0.54 2.55
N SER A 327 -4.83 0.21 3.55
CA SER A 327 -4.67 -0.13 4.98
C SER A 327 -5.96 -0.70 5.56
N CYS A 328 -7.11 -0.09 5.23
CA CYS A 328 -8.43 -0.53 5.68
C CYS A 328 -8.84 -1.86 5.06
N GLY A 329 -8.63 -2.02 3.75
CA GLY A 329 -9.02 -3.21 3.00
C GLY A 329 -8.38 -4.49 3.54
N PRO A 330 -7.03 -4.58 3.66
CA PRO A 330 -6.37 -5.77 4.18
C PRO A 330 -6.74 -6.09 5.64
N ALA A 331 -6.96 -5.06 6.47
CA ALA A 331 -7.37 -5.25 7.85
C ALA A 331 -8.78 -5.86 7.96
N ASN A 332 -9.73 -5.36 7.17
CA ASN A 332 -11.07 -5.93 7.06
C ASN A 332 -11.04 -7.34 6.46
N LEU A 333 -10.24 -7.56 5.41
CA LEU A 333 -10.06 -8.86 4.80
C LEU A 333 -9.52 -9.88 5.81
N PHE A 334 -8.53 -9.49 6.63
CA PHE A 334 -7.99 -10.36 7.66
C PHE A 334 -9.07 -10.83 8.63
N ARG A 335 -9.88 -9.90 9.15
CA ARG A 335 -11.00 -10.23 10.04
C ARG A 335 -11.96 -11.23 9.40
N LYS A 336 -12.31 -11.03 8.12
CA LYS A 336 -13.25 -11.90 7.39
C LYS A 336 -12.67 -13.28 7.05
N MET A 337 -11.36 -13.35 6.78
CA MET A 337 -10.69 -14.57 6.33
C MET A 337 -9.99 -15.37 7.44
N ALA A 338 -9.76 -14.80 8.62
CA ALA A 338 -8.98 -15.44 9.69
C ALA A 338 -9.46 -16.87 10.01
N ILE A 339 -10.77 -17.05 10.20
CA ILE A 339 -11.36 -18.36 10.51
C ILE A 339 -11.22 -19.32 9.32
N GLU A 340 -11.43 -18.84 8.10
CA GLU A 340 -11.29 -19.64 6.88
C GLU A 340 -9.84 -20.14 6.71
N ILE A 341 -8.85 -19.29 6.97
CA ILE A 341 -7.43 -19.63 6.90
C ILE A 341 -7.07 -20.69 7.96
N VAL A 342 -7.51 -20.51 9.21
CA VAL A 342 -7.22 -21.45 10.32
C VAL A 342 -7.81 -22.83 10.02
N LYS A 343 -9.08 -22.88 9.62
CA LYS A 343 -9.82 -24.13 9.37
C LYS A 343 -9.45 -24.84 8.07
N ASN A 344 -8.75 -24.19 7.14
CA ASN A 344 -8.38 -24.78 5.86
C ASN A 344 -7.54 -26.05 6.04
N LYS A 345 -7.88 -27.17 5.40
CA LYS A 345 -7.12 -28.43 5.51
C LYS A 345 -6.16 -28.70 4.34
N LYS A 346 -6.22 -27.89 3.27
CA LYS A 346 -5.48 -28.11 2.03
C LYS A 346 -4.05 -27.56 2.09
N VAL A 347 -3.83 -26.49 2.86
CA VAL A 347 -2.49 -25.88 3.02
C VAL A 347 -1.83 -26.27 4.34
N SER A 348 -0.49 -26.31 4.34
CA SER A 348 0.31 -26.62 5.52
C SER A 348 0.14 -25.61 6.64
N VAL A 349 0.35 -26.06 7.88
CA VAL A 349 0.32 -25.19 9.08
C VAL A 349 1.31 -24.03 8.93
N TRP A 350 2.50 -24.28 8.39
CA TRP A 350 3.50 -23.25 8.13
C TRP A 350 2.99 -22.14 7.20
N LYS A 351 2.30 -22.51 6.11
CA LYS A 351 1.70 -21.53 5.19
C LYS A 351 0.60 -20.73 5.86
N LYS A 352 -0.21 -21.34 6.73
CA LYS A 352 -1.22 -20.61 7.53
C LYS A 352 -0.57 -19.63 8.49
N CYS A 353 0.46 -20.05 9.21
CA CYS A 353 1.22 -19.19 10.12
C CYS A 353 1.79 -17.99 9.37
N TYR A 354 2.42 -18.21 8.21
CA TYR A 354 2.92 -17.11 7.37
C TYR A 354 1.82 -16.15 6.94
N VAL A 355 0.68 -16.65 6.45
CA VAL A 355 -0.43 -15.79 5.99
C VAL A 355 -1.04 -14.99 7.14
N ILE A 356 -1.28 -15.61 8.30
CA ILE A 356 -1.88 -14.95 9.46
C ILE A 356 -0.91 -13.99 10.12
N TYR A 357 0.28 -14.49 10.51
CA TYR A 357 1.25 -13.75 11.29
C TYR A 357 2.03 -12.76 10.44
N SER A 358 2.83 -13.23 9.47
CA SER A 358 3.71 -12.35 8.71
C SER A 358 2.96 -11.48 7.70
N PHE A 359 2.05 -12.07 6.92
CA PHE A 359 1.36 -11.35 5.84
C PHE A 359 0.29 -10.37 6.35
N PHE A 360 -0.66 -10.82 7.18
CA PHE A 360 -1.72 -9.94 7.68
C PHE A 360 -1.31 -9.19 8.96
N PHE A 361 -0.94 -9.91 10.02
CA PHE A 361 -0.77 -9.28 11.33
C PHE A 361 0.44 -8.34 11.37
N VAL A 362 1.65 -8.81 11.09
CA VAL A 362 2.86 -7.99 11.18
C VAL A 362 2.87 -6.89 10.10
N ARG A 363 2.71 -7.25 8.83
CA ARG A 363 2.87 -6.31 7.71
C ARG A 363 1.70 -5.34 7.50
N LYS A 364 0.45 -5.74 7.76
CA LYS A 364 -0.74 -4.90 7.47
C LYS A 364 -1.39 -4.29 8.71
N ILE A 365 -1.04 -4.75 9.91
CA ILE A 365 -1.61 -4.22 11.17
C ILE A 365 -0.51 -3.63 12.04
N VAL A 366 0.42 -4.46 12.54
CA VAL A 366 1.46 -4.04 13.49
C VAL A 366 2.33 -2.93 12.90
N ALA A 367 2.78 -3.08 11.65
CA ALA A 367 3.63 -2.08 10.99
C ALA A 367 2.99 -0.68 10.95
N HIS A 368 1.68 -0.58 10.75
CA HIS A 368 0.98 0.71 10.72
C HIS A 368 0.81 1.26 12.14
N ILE A 369 0.30 0.43 13.06
CA ILE A 369 0.01 0.83 14.44
C ILE A 369 1.28 1.24 15.17
N VAL A 370 2.34 0.43 15.13
CA VAL A 370 3.57 0.71 15.90
C VAL A 370 4.27 1.97 15.40
N THR A 371 4.29 2.21 14.08
CA THR A 371 4.94 3.40 13.52
C THR A 371 4.29 4.68 14.03
N PHE A 372 2.95 4.73 14.04
CA PHE A 372 2.24 5.91 14.56
C PHE A 372 2.27 5.96 16.10
N LEU A 373 1.82 4.88 16.75
CA LEU A 373 1.63 4.86 18.20
C LEU A 373 2.96 5.04 18.93
N PHE A 374 4.04 4.38 18.48
CA PHE A 374 5.31 4.48 19.17
C PHE A 374 5.99 5.83 18.94
N TYR A 375 6.17 6.25 17.67
CA TYR A 375 6.99 7.43 17.36
C TYR A 375 6.23 8.76 17.46
N CYS A 376 4.90 8.77 17.25
CA CYS A 376 4.11 10.00 17.26
C CYS A 376 3.26 10.19 18.52
N VAL A 377 3.13 9.18 19.40
CA VAL A 377 2.31 9.26 20.62
C VAL A 377 3.09 8.86 21.86
N VAL A 378 3.56 7.61 21.95
CA VAL A 378 4.17 7.07 23.18
C VAL A 378 5.54 7.69 23.46
N LEU A 379 6.44 7.76 22.47
CA LEU A 379 7.76 8.36 22.65
C LEU A 379 7.66 9.85 23.05
N PRO A 380 6.85 10.71 22.38
CA PRO A 380 6.61 12.07 22.84
C PRO A 380 5.97 12.14 24.23
N ALA A 381 5.04 11.25 24.58
CA ALA A 381 4.44 11.22 25.92
C ALA A 381 5.46 10.90 27.03
N THR A 382 6.46 10.06 26.76
CA THR A 382 7.52 9.72 27.74
C THR A 382 8.43 10.89 28.06
N VAL A 383 8.51 11.90 27.20
CA VAL A 383 9.20 13.16 27.51
C VAL A 383 8.50 13.90 28.65
N LEU A 384 7.17 13.87 28.68
CA LEU A 384 6.36 14.55 29.69
C LEU A 384 6.30 13.79 31.03
N VAL A 385 6.67 12.50 31.03
CA VAL A 385 6.60 11.60 32.18
C VAL A 385 7.97 10.96 32.41
N PRO A 386 8.90 11.65 33.11
CA PRO A 386 10.30 11.24 33.24
C PRO A 386 10.51 9.90 33.97
N GLU A 387 9.51 9.41 34.70
CA GLU A 387 9.48 8.11 35.37
C GLU A 387 9.41 6.93 34.38
N VAL A 388 9.06 7.19 33.12
CA VAL A 388 8.97 6.19 32.07
C VAL A 388 10.11 6.37 31.07
N THR A 389 11.08 5.46 31.12
CA THR A 389 12.23 5.48 30.20
C THR A 389 12.02 4.51 29.05
N VAL A 390 12.32 4.96 27.83
CA VAL A 390 12.36 4.11 26.64
C VAL A 390 13.81 3.67 26.39
N PRO A 391 14.09 2.37 26.19
CA PRO A 391 15.44 1.91 25.93
C PRO A 391 15.94 2.36 24.54
N LYS A 392 17.22 2.73 24.46
CA LYS A 392 17.86 3.23 23.22
C LYS A 392 17.76 2.24 22.05
N TRP A 393 17.79 0.94 22.32
CA TRP A 393 17.67 -0.07 21.26
C TRP A 393 16.30 0.00 20.56
N GLY A 394 15.24 0.31 21.30
CA GLY A 394 13.90 0.43 20.75
C GLY A 394 13.69 1.77 20.05
N ALA A 395 14.14 2.87 20.66
CA ALA A 395 13.94 4.21 20.12
C ALA A 395 14.87 4.56 18.94
N VAL A 396 16.06 3.97 18.85
CA VAL A 396 17.10 4.36 17.88
C VAL A 396 17.57 3.19 17.02
N TYR A 397 18.05 2.09 17.63
CA TYR A 397 18.73 1.04 16.86
C TYR A 397 17.77 0.26 15.95
N ILE A 398 16.63 -0.21 16.46
CA ILE A 398 15.63 -0.91 15.66
C ILE A 398 15.15 -0.05 14.47
N PRO A 399 14.63 1.18 14.66
CA PRO A 399 14.17 1.99 13.54
C PRO A 399 15.28 2.31 12.54
N SER A 400 16.51 2.56 13.00
CA SER A 400 17.63 2.83 12.10
C SER A 400 17.91 1.63 11.19
N VAL A 401 17.96 0.42 11.75
CA VAL A 401 18.19 -0.80 10.95
C VAL A 401 17.00 -1.07 10.02
N VAL A 402 15.76 -0.95 10.48
CA VAL A 402 14.57 -1.15 9.64
C VAL A 402 14.55 -0.16 8.47
N THR A 403 14.82 1.12 8.73
CA THR A 403 14.91 2.14 7.68
C THR A 403 16.04 1.82 6.70
N LEU A 404 17.22 1.44 7.19
CA LEU A 404 18.35 1.13 6.31
C LEU A 404 18.04 -0.07 5.41
N LEU A 405 17.42 -1.12 5.95
CA LEU A 405 16.97 -2.29 5.19
C LEU A 405 15.93 -1.90 4.11
N ASN A 406 15.03 -0.97 4.42
CA ASN A 406 14.06 -0.47 3.44
C ASN A 406 14.74 0.32 2.32
N ALA A 407 15.72 1.14 2.68
CA ALA A 407 16.41 2.05 1.78
C ALA A 407 17.26 1.31 0.72
N VAL A 408 17.65 0.06 0.96
CA VAL A 408 18.31 -0.82 -0.03
C VAL A 408 17.46 -1.01 -1.29
N GLY A 409 16.13 -0.93 -1.20
CA GLY A 409 15.22 -1.05 -2.35
C GLY A 409 15.38 0.07 -3.38
N THR A 410 15.81 1.27 -2.94
CA THR A 410 15.92 2.47 -3.80
C THR A 410 17.20 3.26 -3.50
N PRO A 411 18.38 2.75 -3.90
CA PRO A 411 19.67 3.39 -3.58
C PRO A 411 19.80 4.84 -4.08
N ARG A 412 19.10 5.18 -5.18
CA ARG A 412 19.12 6.54 -5.75
C ARG A 412 18.56 7.62 -4.81
N SER A 413 17.71 7.23 -3.87
CA SER A 413 16.99 8.14 -2.98
C SER A 413 17.50 8.10 -1.53
N LEU A 414 18.67 7.49 -1.27
CA LEU A 414 19.24 7.38 0.08
C LEU A 414 19.41 8.74 0.78
N HIS A 415 19.76 9.78 0.02
CA HIS A 415 19.89 11.15 0.53
C HIS A 415 18.58 11.74 1.07
N LEU A 416 17.42 11.15 0.74
CA LEU A 416 16.09 11.60 1.20
C LEU A 416 15.57 10.79 2.40
N MET A 417 16.38 9.89 2.97
CA MET A 417 15.95 8.98 4.02
C MET A 417 15.34 9.69 5.23
N VAL A 418 15.87 10.84 5.64
CA VAL A 418 15.31 11.62 6.75
C VAL A 418 13.91 12.13 6.41
N PHE A 419 13.72 12.74 5.24
CA PHE A 419 12.41 13.20 4.79
C PHE A 419 11.41 12.04 4.66
N TRP A 420 11.88 10.90 4.16
CA TRP A 420 11.09 9.69 4.04
C TRP A 420 10.58 9.19 5.40
N ILE A 421 11.45 9.12 6.42
CA ILE A 421 11.03 8.73 7.79
C ILE A 421 9.95 9.68 8.31
N LEU A 422 10.18 10.99 8.21
CA LEU A 422 9.24 11.99 8.71
C LEU A 422 7.90 11.90 7.99
N PHE A 423 7.92 11.70 6.67
CA PHE A 423 6.72 11.53 5.85
C PHE A 423 5.98 10.22 6.14
N GLU A 424 6.70 9.11 6.31
CA GLU A 424 6.12 7.82 6.68
C GLU A 424 5.44 7.88 8.06
N ASN A 425 6.02 8.62 9.02
CA ASN A 425 5.39 8.88 10.30
C ASN A 425 4.09 9.71 10.18
N VAL A 426 4.04 10.71 9.28
CA VAL A 426 2.79 11.42 8.97
C VAL A 426 1.77 10.44 8.35
N MET A 427 2.18 9.65 7.37
CA MET A 427 1.30 8.69 6.71
C MET A 427 0.83 7.58 7.65
N SER A 428 1.62 7.22 8.66
CA SER A 428 1.26 6.21 9.64
C SER A 428 0.01 6.58 10.44
N LEU A 429 -0.29 7.87 10.64
CA LEU A 429 -1.55 8.35 11.23
C LEU A 429 -2.74 7.88 10.37
N HIS A 430 -2.68 8.15 9.06
CA HIS A 430 -3.75 7.78 8.12
C HIS A 430 -3.90 6.27 8.02
N ARG A 431 -2.79 5.53 7.93
CA ARG A 431 -2.80 4.06 7.84
C ARG A 431 -3.35 3.44 9.12
N THR A 432 -2.92 3.91 10.30
CA THR A 432 -3.42 3.44 11.60
C THR A 432 -4.91 3.65 11.74
N LYS A 433 -5.41 4.85 11.43
CA LYS A 433 -6.85 5.14 11.44
C LYS A 433 -7.61 4.20 10.51
N ALA A 434 -7.12 4.02 9.28
CA ALA A 434 -7.73 3.13 8.29
C ALA A 434 -7.71 1.66 8.74
N THR A 435 -6.63 1.17 9.34
CA THR A 435 -6.52 -0.18 9.89
C THR A 435 -7.55 -0.41 11.00
N PHE A 436 -7.73 0.52 11.94
CA PHE A 436 -8.77 0.40 12.97
C PHE A 436 -10.18 0.39 12.38
N ILE A 437 -10.46 1.28 11.41
CA ILE A 437 -11.74 1.29 10.69
C ILE A 437 -12.00 -0.08 10.04
N GLY A 438 -10.99 -0.65 9.37
CA GLY A 438 -11.08 -1.96 8.73
C GLY A 438 -11.31 -3.11 9.71
N LEU A 439 -10.59 -3.13 10.84
CA LEU A 439 -10.76 -4.18 11.87
C LEU A 439 -12.13 -4.10 12.55
N LEU A 440 -12.58 -2.89 12.90
CA LEU A 440 -13.84 -2.66 13.63
C LEU A 440 -15.07 -2.63 12.73
N GLU A 441 -14.90 -2.69 11.41
CA GLU A 441 -15.96 -2.44 10.42
C GLU A 441 -16.72 -1.12 10.69
N ALA A 442 -16.02 -0.07 11.13
CA ALA A 442 -16.61 1.25 11.33
C ALA A 442 -17.00 1.91 9.99
N GLY A 443 -17.75 3.01 9.99
CA GLY A 443 -18.26 3.63 8.74
C GLY A 443 -17.18 3.87 7.66
N ARG A 444 -17.56 3.68 6.37
CA ARG A 444 -16.74 3.84 5.14
C ARG A 444 -15.75 2.71 4.79
N VAL A 445 -15.82 1.54 5.42
CA VAL A 445 -14.92 0.39 5.11
C VAL A 445 -14.99 -0.07 3.67
N ASN A 446 -16.16 0.01 3.04
CA ASN A 446 -16.38 -0.41 1.66
C ASN A 446 -16.49 0.76 0.66
N GLU A 447 -16.23 2.00 1.12
CA GLU A 447 -16.33 3.17 0.24
C GLU A 447 -15.11 3.23 -0.68
N TRP A 448 -15.34 3.12 -1.99
CA TRP A 448 -14.31 3.26 -3.00
C TRP A 448 -14.32 4.68 -3.57
N VAL A 449 -13.34 5.46 -3.14
CA VAL A 449 -13.04 6.77 -3.75
C VAL A 449 -11.94 6.58 -4.79
N VAL A 450 -12.19 7.06 -6.00
CA VAL A 450 -11.26 6.97 -7.13
C VAL A 450 -10.02 7.79 -6.85
N THR A 451 -8.87 7.25 -7.23
CA THR A 451 -7.60 7.95 -7.14
C THR A 451 -7.36 8.60 -8.49
N GLU A 452 -7.57 9.91 -8.56
CA GLU A 452 -7.35 10.71 -9.76
C GLU A 452 -5.92 10.53 -10.29
N LYS A 453 -5.81 10.44 -11.61
CA LYS A 453 -4.56 10.30 -12.37
C LYS A 453 -4.41 11.54 -13.25
N LEU A 454 -3.18 11.97 -13.46
CA LEU A 454 -2.90 13.20 -14.21
C LEU A 454 -2.51 12.94 -15.66
N GLY A 455 -2.13 11.70 -15.98
CA GLY A 455 -1.57 11.35 -17.29
C GLY A 455 -0.12 11.84 -17.45
N ASP A 456 0.71 11.09 -18.15
CA ASP A 456 2.10 11.44 -18.50
C ASP A 456 2.20 12.57 -19.56
N ALA A 457 1.21 13.48 -19.57
CA ALA A 457 1.07 14.58 -20.53
C ALA A 457 2.16 15.66 -20.38
N LEU A 458 3.09 15.53 -19.42
CA LEU A 458 4.22 16.45 -19.26
C LEU A 458 5.32 16.30 -20.33
N LYS A 459 5.23 15.33 -21.24
CA LYS A 459 6.13 15.22 -22.41
C LYS A 459 5.56 15.71 -23.74
N ALA A 460 4.25 15.93 -23.86
CA ALA A 460 3.66 16.54 -25.05
C ALA A 460 3.56 18.06 -24.87
N LYS A 461 4.62 18.79 -25.24
CA LYS A 461 4.56 20.26 -25.35
C LYS A 461 3.52 20.67 -26.40
N LEU A 462 2.31 20.97 -25.95
CA LEU A 462 1.35 21.81 -26.68
C LEU A 462 1.42 23.25 -26.09
N PRO A 463 1.32 24.30 -26.91
CA PRO A 463 1.50 25.67 -26.45
C PRO A 463 0.32 26.08 -25.56
N ALA A 464 0.62 26.46 -24.32
CA ALA A 464 -0.37 26.86 -23.33
C ALA A 464 -1.08 28.16 -23.74
N LYS A 465 -2.41 28.10 -23.85
CA LYS A 465 -3.27 29.29 -23.77
C LYS A 465 -3.30 29.80 -22.33
N ALA A 466 -3.21 31.12 -22.17
CA ALA A 466 -3.08 31.84 -20.92
C ALA A 466 -4.13 31.44 -19.85
N THR A 467 -3.65 30.92 -18.71
CA THR A 467 -4.45 30.57 -17.54
C THR A 467 -4.52 31.74 -16.55
N LYS A 468 -5.74 32.05 -16.10
CA LYS A 468 -6.06 33.10 -15.12
C LYS A 468 -5.44 32.79 -13.75
N LYS A 469 -5.06 33.84 -13.00
CA LYS A 469 -4.47 33.77 -11.64
C LYS A 469 -5.28 32.87 -10.68
N PRO A 470 -4.63 32.00 -9.87
CA PRO A 470 -5.33 31.12 -8.95
C PRO A 470 -5.81 31.88 -7.71
N ARG A 471 -7.10 31.73 -7.37
CA ARG A 471 -7.66 32.16 -6.08
C ARG A 471 -7.36 31.07 -5.04
N ILE A 472 -6.47 31.36 -4.09
CA ILE A 472 -6.10 30.43 -3.02
C ILE A 472 -7.24 30.36 -1.99
N ARG A 473 -7.98 29.25 -1.94
CA ARG A 473 -8.89 28.95 -0.81
C ARG A 473 -8.12 28.16 0.25
N ILE A 474 -7.76 28.84 1.34
CA ILE A 474 -6.99 28.27 2.45
C ILE A 474 -7.81 27.24 3.26
N GLY A 475 -9.15 27.41 3.33
CA GLY A 475 -10.02 26.57 4.17
C GLY A 475 -10.18 25.11 3.72
N GLU A 476 -10.08 24.82 2.42
CA GLU A 476 -10.19 23.44 1.90
C GLU A 476 -8.88 22.63 2.06
N ARG A 477 -7.80 23.27 2.51
CA ARG A 477 -6.45 22.68 2.63
C ARG A 477 -6.06 22.26 4.04
N LEU A 478 -6.83 22.66 5.06
CA LEU A 478 -6.47 22.39 6.44
C LEU A 478 -6.84 20.95 6.83
N HIS A 479 -5.86 20.19 7.27
CA HIS A 479 -6.05 18.86 7.81
C HIS A 479 -5.87 18.88 9.33
N LEU A 480 -7.00 18.99 10.03
CA LEU A 480 -7.03 19.25 11.48
C LEU A 480 -6.29 18.17 12.30
N LEU A 481 -6.39 16.90 11.92
CA LEU A 481 -5.73 15.81 12.66
C LEU A 481 -4.21 15.95 12.59
N GLU A 482 -3.67 16.26 11.41
CA GLU A 482 -2.25 16.49 11.18
C GLU A 482 -1.77 17.74 11.93
N LEU A 483 -2.57 18.82 11.95
CA LEU A 483 -2.27 20.03 12.72
C LEU A 483 -2.27 19.77 14.24
N CYS A 484 -3.25 19.02 14.76
CA CYS A 484 -3.31 18.63 16.16
C CYS A 484 -2.11 17.75 16.56
N ALA A 485 -1.75 16.76 15.74
CA ALA A 485 -0.57 15.94 15.96
C ALA A 485 0.71 16.79 15.91
N GLY A 486 0.83 17.71 14.95
CA GLY A 486 1.94 18.65 14.84
C GLY A 486 2.10 19.54 16.08
N ALA A 487 0.99 20.09 16.60
CA ALA A 487 0.96 20.90 17.81
C ALA A 487 1.34 20.10 19.07
N TYR A 488 0.82 18.87 19.20
CA TYR A 488 1.18 17.96 20.29
C TYR A 488 2.69 17.64 20.29
N LEU A 489 3.25 17.30 19.13
CA LEU A 489 4.67 17.01 18.98
C LEU A 489 5.54 18.25 19.23
N PHE A 490 5.08 19.42 18.79
CA PHE A 490 5.76 20.70 19.05
C PHE A 490 5.85 20.98 20.55
N PHE A 491 4.73 20.82 21.25
CA PHE A 491 4.66 20.98 22.71
C PHE A 491 5.61 20.02 23.43
N CYS A 492 5.61 18.74 23.06
CA CYS A 492 6.54 17.76 23.62
C CYS A 492 7.99 18.12 23.31
N GLY A 493 8.28 18.61 22.10
CA GLY A 493 9.61 19.08 21.70
C GLY A 493 10.10 20.27 22.53
N CYS A 494 9.25 21.27 22.77
CA CYS A 494 9.55 22.41 23.65
C CYS A 494 9.83 21.95 25.08
N TYR A 495 9.04 21.00 25.59
CA TYR A 495 9.26 20.44 26.92
C TYR A 495 10.59 19.68 27.01
N ASP A 496 10.89 18.78 26.06
CA ASP A 496 12.16 18.04 26.05
C ASP A 496 13.38 18.97 25.90
N PHE A 497 13.24 20.06 25.14
CA PHE A 497 14.30 21.05 25.00
C PHE A 497 14.59 21.77 26.33
N ALA A 498 13.55 22.11 27.10
CA ALA A 498 13.69 22.82 28.37
C ALA A 498 14.09 21.92 29.54
N PHE A 499 13.56 20.69 29.60
CA PHE A 499 13.65 19.82 30.78
C PHE A 499 14.16 18.40 30.48
N GLY A 500 14.27 18.03 29.21
CA GLY A 500 14.58 16.69 28.78
C GLY A 500 16.05 16.29 28.94
N LYS A 501 16.27 15.00 29.21
CA LYS A 501 17.62 14.42 29.38
C LYS A 501 18.14 13.71 28.13
N ASN A 502 17.23 13.21 27.27
CA ASN A 502 17.56 12.31 26.16
C ASN A 502 17.68 13.02 24.80
N ARG A 503 17.43 14.33 24.73
CA ARG A 503 17.53 15.17 23.52
C ARG A 503 16.68 14.67 22.35
N TYR A 504 15.49 14.14 22.63
CA TYR A 504 14.51 13.76 21.61
C TYR A 504 13.92 14.97 20.88
N TYR A 505 14.06 16.20 21.42
CA TYR A 505 13.54 17.44 20.83
C TYR A 505 13.93 17.62 19.36
N ILE A 506 15.11 17.16 18.91
CA ILE A 506 15.53 17.25 17.50
C ILE A 506 14.55 16.48 16.61
N PHE A 507 14.27 15.22 16.96
CA PHE A 507 13.30 14.40 16.24
C PHE A 507 11.89 14.99 16.35
N LEU A 508 11.47 15.42 17.54
CA LEU A 508 10.13 15.95 17.78
C LEU A 508 9.85 17.24 17.00
N PHE A 509 10.81 18.16 16.91
CA PHE A 509 10.66 19.36 16.10
C PHE A 509 10.61 19.05 14.61
N LEU A 510 11.51 18.19 14.11
CA LEU A 510 11.47 17.78 12.70
C LEU A 510 10.16 17.07 12.33
N GLN A 511 9.67 16.20 13.21
CA GLN A 511 8.40 15.50 13.03
C GLN A 511 7.21 16.46 13.08
N SER A 512 7.20 17.40 14.04
CA SER A 512 6.19 18.44 14.15
C SER A 512 6.11 19.30 12.88
N ILE A 513 7.26 19.74 12.35
CA ILE A 513 7.35 20.48 11.08
C ILE A 513 6.73 19.66 9.93
N ALA A 514 7.06 18.37 9.82
CA ALA A 514 6.48 17.52 8.79
C ALA A 514 4.95 17.39 8.89
N PHE A 515 4.41 17.27 10.11
CA PHE A 515 2.97 17.26 10.35
C PHE A 515 2.32 18.60 10.02
N PHE A 516 2.95 19.74 10.31
CA PHE A 516 2.44 21.04 9.91
C PHE A 516 2.45 21.24 8.40
N ILE A 517 3.53 20.86 7.71
CA ILE A 517 3.61 20.93 6.24
C ILE A 517 2.48 20.12 5.60
N ALA A 518 2.22 18.90 6.09
CA ALA A 518 1.10 18.07 5.66
C ALA A 518 -0.25 18.70 6.04
N GLY A 519 -0.38 19.20 7.27
CA GLY A 519 -1.60 19.78 7.82
C GLY A 519 -2.06 21.06 7.14
N PHE A 520 -1.13 21.87 6.60
CA PHE A 520 -1.45 23.04 5.78
C PHE A 520 -1.63 22.69 4.28
N GLY A 521 -1.44 21.44 3.89
CA GLY A 521 -1.61 20.98 2.51
C GLY A 521 -0.48 21.40 1.56
N TYR A 522 0.75 21.58 2.05
CA TYR A 522 1.93 21.92 1.24
C TYR A 522 2.67 20.70 0.67
N ILE A 523 1.98 19.57 0.48
CA ILE A 523 2.55 18.31 0.00
C ILE A 523 1.88 17.88 -1.31
N GLY A 524 2.68 17.34 -2.23
CA GLY A 524 2.22 16.87 -3.55
C GLY A 524 2.16 17.99 -4.59
N THR A 525 1.69 17.66 -5.78
CA THR A 525 1.48 18.65 -6.84
C THR A 525 0.21 19.44 -6.61
N PHE A 526 0.27 20.72 -6.96
CA PHE A 526 -0.88 21.61 -6.94
C PHE A 526 -1.51 21.59 -8.31
N VAL A 527 -2.69 21.00 -8.42
CA VAL A 527 -3.51 21.14 -9.62
C VAL A 527 -4.36 22.40 -9.45
N PRO A 528 -4.11 23.47 -10.21
CA PRO A 528 -5.01 24.60 -10.23
C PRO A 528 -6.25 24.16 -11.00
N HIS A 529 -7.36 23.97 -10.28
CA HIS A 529 -8.66 23.45 -10.76
C HIS A 529 -8.81 21.92 -10.69
N SER A 530 -9.16 21.43 -9.51
CA SER A 530 -9.86 20.16 -9.30
C SER A 530 -10.97 20.38 -8.29
#